data_AF-A0A4Y4BDU4-F1
#
_entry.id   AF-A0A4Y4BDU4-F1
#
_cell.length_a   1.000
_cell.length_b   1.000
_cell.length_c   1.000
_cell.angle_alpha   90.00
_cell.angle_beta   90.00
_cell.angle_gamma   90.00
#
_symmetry.space_group_name_H-M   'P 1'
#
loop_
_entity.id
_entity.type
_entity.pdbx_description
1 polymer ?
#
loop_
_entity_poly.entity_id
_entity_poly.type
_entity_poly.pdbx_seq_one_letter_code
_entity_poly.pdbx_strand_id
1 'polypeptide(L)'
;MVTGFKEFILRGNVIDLAVAVVIGAAFTAIVNVLVSALINPLIGLFFAADSLDTALQVMVPTLAGGTSTFSFGAILGAIISFLAVALVVYFVFVVPMNKMRDRAAVKAGVVEEPEDLPSEAELLIQIRDLLQNQASTQPAATRSTRLPRD
;
A
#
# COMPACT_ATOMS: atom_id res chain seq x y z
N MET A 1 2.53 28.77 19.21
CA MET A 1 2.94 28.26 17.88
C MET A 1 3.59 26.88 18.01
N VAL A 2 4.75 26.76 18.67
CA VAL A 2 5.49 25.47 18.81
C VAL A 2 4.71 24.40 19.59
N THR A 3 3.95 24.78 20.62
CA THR A 3 3.13 23.84 21.42
C THR A 3 1.98 23.22 20.61
N GLY A 4 1.26 24.02 19.82
CA GLY A 4 0.17 23.54 18.97
C GLY A 4 0.66 22.69 17.79
N PHE A 5 1.88 22.93 17.30
CA PHE A 5 2.51 22.08 16.29
C PHE A 5 2.90 20.71 16.85
N LYS A 6 3.41 20.65 18.09
CA LYS A 6 3.67 19.39 18.80
C LYS A 6 2.38 18.60 19.01
N GLU A 7 1.29 19.24 19.44
CA GLU A 7 -0.03 18.59 19.60
C GLU A 7 -0.64 18.09 18.27
N PHE A 8 -0.35 18.77 17.16
CA PHE A 8 -0.76 18.32 15.83
C PHE A 8 0.00 17.07 15.37
N ILE A 9 1.32 17.04 15.55
CA ILE A 9 2.17 15.89 15.22
C ILE A 9 1.86 14.69 16.11
N LEU A 10 1.61 14.92 17.41
CA LEU A 10 1.26 13.86 18.38
C LEU A 10 -0.08 13.18 18.11
N ARG A 11 -0.87 13.63 17.13
CA ARG A 11 -2.11 12.97 16.70
C ARG A 11 -1.88 11.62 16.01
N GLY A 12 -0.63 11.13 15.95
CA GLY A 12 -0.23 9.77 15.55
C GLY A 12 -0.29 9.54 14.05
N ASN A 13 -1.48 9.66 13.46
CA ASN A 13 -1.76 9.45 12.04
C ASN A 13 -0.91 10.32 11.10
N VAL A 14 -0.46 11.50 11.55
CA VAL A 14 0.36 12.42 10.75
C VAL A 14 1.83 11.98 10.70
N ILE A 15 2.36 11.42 11.79
CA ILE A 15 3.75 10.96 11.84
C ILE A 15 3.94 9.77 10.90
N ASP A 16 3.06 8.78 10.98
CA ASP A 16 3.16 7.57 10.17
C ASP A 16 3.03 7.89 8.67
N LEU A 17 2.12 8.80 8.31
CA LEU A 17 2.00 9.30 6.94
C LEU A 17 3.27 10.04 6.51
N ALA A 18 3.79 10.95 7.34
CA ALA A 18 4.99 11.72 7.01
C ALA A 18 6.21 10.81 6.80
N VAL A 19 6.38 9.80 7.67
CA VAL A 19 7.45 8.80 7.55
C VAL A 19 7.29 7.99 6.27
N ALA A 20 6.08 7.53 5.96
CA ALA A 20 5.80 6.78 4.73
C ALA A 20 6.17 7.57 3.46
N VAL A 21 5.81 8.86 3.40
CA VAL A 21 6.13 9.73 2.26
C VAL A 21 7.64 9.96 2.11
N VAL A 22 8.33 10.25 3.21
CA VAL A 22 9.79 10.51 3.18
C VAL A 22 10.57 9.26 2.77
N ILE A 23 10.23 8.10 3.35
CA ILE A 23 10.87 6.83 3.00
C ILE A 23 10.56 6.45 1.54
N GLY A 24 9.31 6.63 1.09
CA GLY A 24 8.92 6.36 -0.29
C GLY A 24 9.70 7.21 -1.31
N ALA A 25 9.88 8.50 -1.02
CA ALA A 25 10.66 9.41 -1.85
C ALA A 25 12.15 9.01 -1.90
N ALA A 26 12.75 8.73 -0.74
CA ALA A 26 14.16 8.31 -0.65
C ALA A 26 14.40 7.00 -1.41
N PHE A 27 13.48 6.04 -1.29
CA PHE A 27 13.59 4.76 -1.98
C PHE A 27 13.47 4.91 -3.51
N THR A 28 12.51 5.72 -3.97
CA THR A 28 12.36 6.03 -5.40
C THR A 28 13.64 6.62 -5.97
N ALA A 29 14.31 7.52 -5.23
CA ALA A 29 15.59 8.08 -5.66
C ALA A 29 16.68 7.01 -5.83
N ILE A 30 16.79 6.05 -4.90
CA ILE A 30 17.76 4.95 -4.99
C ILE A 30 17.50 4.10 -6.23
N VAL A 31 16.24 3.75 -6.51
CA VAL A 31 15.93 2.93 -7.68
C VAL A 31 16.17 3.71 -8.98
N ASN A 32 15.86 5.00 -9.03
CA ASN A 32 16.16 5.82 -10.20
C ASN A 32 17.66 5.86 -10.52
N VAL A 33 18.52 5.91 -9.48
CA VAL A 33 19.97 5.80 -9.66
C VAL A 33 20.35 4.43 -10.20
N LEU A 34 19.75 3.34 -9.68
CA LEU A 34 20.01 1.99 -10.17
C LEU A 34 19.63 1.83 -11.65
N VAL A 35 18.45 2.32 -12.04
CA VAL A 35 17.99 2.31 -13.44
C VAL A 35 18.94 3.14 -14.31
N SER A 36 19.30 4.34 -13.87
CA SER A 36 20.18 5.22 -14.64
C SER A 36 21.60 4.66 -14.77
N ALA A 37 22.10 3.95 -13.76
CA ALA A 37 23.47 3.43 -13.73
C ALA A 37 23.61 2.04 -14.36
N LEU A 38 22.55 1.22 -14.40
CA LEU A 38 22.61 -0.15 -14.95
C LEU A 38 21.76 -0.32 -16.20
N ILE A 39 20.52 0.16 -16.19
CA ILE A 39 19.58 -0.06 -17.29
C ILE A 39 19.89 0.85 -18.47
N ASN A 40 20.14 2.15 -18.24
CA ASN A 40 20.45 3.07 -19.35
C ASN A 40 21.74 2.68 -20.11
N PRO A 41 22.86 2.28 -19.47
CA PRO A 41 24.04 1.82 -20.21
C PRO A 41 23.82 0.53 -21.00
N LEU A 42 23.02 -0.41 -20.48
CA LEU A 42 22.65 -1.61 -21.24
C LEU A 42 21.88 -1.24 -22.50
N ILE A 43 20.98 -0.28 -22.40
CA ILE A 43 20.23 0.22 -23.56
C ILE A 43 21.19 0.92 -24.53
N GLY A 44 22.12 1.72 -24.04
CA GLY A 44 23.12 2.36 -24.89
C GLY A 44 24.04 1.39 -25.62
N LEU A 45 24.31 0.22 -25.03
CA LEU A 45 25.02 -0.85 -25.72
C LEU A 45 24.25 -1.42 -26.92
N PHE A 46 22.93 -1.60 -26.79
CA PHE A 46 22.09 -2.21 -27.83
C PHE A 46 21.59 -1.22 -28.89
N PHE A 47 21.40 0.04 -28.51
CA PHE A 47 20.77 1.07 -29.34
C PHE A 47 21.70 2.23 -29.71
N ALA A 48 22.99 2.19 -29.29
CA ALA A 48 23.99 3.23 -29.52
C ALA A 48 23.52 4.63 -29.08
N ALA A 49 22.83 4.71 -27.94
CA ALA A 49 22.20 5.92 -27.41
C ALA A 49 22.37 6.04 -25.90
N ASP A 50 22.65 7.24 -25.38
CA ASP A 50 22.93 7.46 -23.95
C ASP A 50 21.72 7.18 -23.03
N SER A 51 20.52 7.17 -23.61
CA SER A 51 19.26 6.85 -22.93
C SER A 51 18.20 6.40 -23.93
N LEU A 52 17.08 5.82 -23.46
CA LEU A 52 15.96 5.54 -24.35
C LEU A 52 15.44 6.81 -25.03
N ASP A 53 15.44 7.94 -24.33
CA ASP A 53 15.03 9.27 -24.82
C ASP A 53 15.82 9.71 -26.07
N THR A 54 17.04 9.20 -26.24
CA THR A 54 17.93 9.47 -27.38
C THR A 54 17.94 8.33 -28.43
N ALA A 55 17.55 7.12 -28.05
CA ALA A 55 17.54 5.94 -28.92
C ALA A 55 16.46 5.96 -30.01
N LEU A 56 15.30 6.60 -29.75
CA LEU A 56 14.15 6.62 -30.66
C LEU A 56 13.66 8.06 -30.87
N GLN A 57 14.57 8.93 -31.32
CA GLN A 57 14.22 10.28 -31.73
C GLN A 57 13.74 10.28 -33.18
N VAL A 58 12.45 10.60 -33.38
CA VAL A 58 11.93 10.91 -34.72
C VAL A 58 11.89 12.42 -34.85
N MET A 59 12.75 12.97 -35.70
CA MET A 59 12.71 14.39 -36.06
C MET A 59 11.60 14.61 -37.07
N VAL A 60 10.57 15.36 -36.67
CA VAL A 60 9.46 15.74 -37.54
C VAL A 60 9.55 17.26 -37.80
N PRO A 61 9.59 17.71 -39.07
CA PRO A 61 9.59 19.13 -39.37
C PRO A 61 8.25 19.76 -38.94
N THR A 62 8.30 20.87 -38.22
CA THR A 62 7.10 21.60 -37.79
C THR A 62 6.62 22.55 -38.87
N LEU A 63 5.31 22.78 -38.89
CA LEU A 63 4.67 23.72 -39.84
C LEU A 63 5.17 25.18 -39.69
N ALA A 64 5.90 25.51 -38.62
CA ALA A 64 6.46 26.83 -38.35
C ALA A 64 7.96 26.94 -38.67
N GLY A 65 8.56 25.94 -39.34
CA GLY A 65 9.97 25.98 -39.76
C GLY A 65 10.99 25.57 -38.69
N GLY A 66 10.57 24.88 -37.63
CA GLY A 66 11.45 24.27 -36.63
C GLY A 66 11.48 22.74 -36.73
N THR A 67 12.37 22.10 -35.99
CA THR A 67 12.39 20.63 -35.80
C THR A 67 11.74 20.29 -34.46
N SER A 68 10.67 19.50 -34.47
CA SER A 68 10.11 18.91 -33.25
C SER A 68 10.62 17.49 -33.12
N THR A 69 11.28 17.21 -32.00
CA THR A 69 11.83 15.88 -31.71
C THR A 69 10.78 15.11 -30.94
N PHE A 70 10.16 14.11 -31.56
CA PHE A 70 9.30 13.17 -30.86
C PHE A 70 10.17 12.08 -30.24
N SER A 71 10.43 12.21 -28.94
CA SER A 71 11.19 11.23 -28.17
C SER A 71 10.28 10.10 -27.70
N PHE A 72 9.86 9.23 -28.62
CA PHE A 72 9.10 8.01 -28.28
C PHE A 72 9.83 7.13 -27.25
N GLY A 73 11.16 7.16 -27.32
CA GLY A 73 12.00 6.47 -26.35
C GLY A 73 11.90 7.01 -24.92
N ALA A 74 11.51 8.28 -24.70
CA ALA A 74 11.32 8.80 -23.35
C ALA A 74 10.13 8.15 -22.63
N ILE A 75 9.06 7.85 -23.37
CA ILE A 75 7.91 7.12 -22.83
C ILE A 75 8.31 5.68 -22.50
N LEU A 76 9.04 5.02 -23.41
CA LEU A 76 9.52 3.66 -23.18
C LEU A 76 10.50 3.59 -21.99
N GLY A 77 11.33 4.61 -21.82
CA GLY A 77 12.24 4.76 -20.68
C GLY A 77 11.51 4.93 -19.36
N ALA A 78 10.48 5.77 -19.33
CA ALA A 78 9.63 5.92 -18.17
C ALA A 78 8.93 4.59 -17.79
N ILE A 79 8.45 3.82 -18.78
CA ILE A 79 7.83 2.50 -18.54
C ILE A 79 8.85 1.52 -17.96
N ILE A 80 10.05 1.43 -18.54
CA ILE A 80 11.09 0.51 -18.04
C ILE A 80 11.53 0.91 -16.64
N SER A 81 11.71 2.20 -16.37
CA SER A 81 12.03 2.70 -15.03
C SER A 81 10.92 2.36 -14.03
N PHE A 82 9.65 2.55 -14.41
CA PHE A 82 8.51 2.20 -13.56
C PHE A 82 8.47 0.69 -13.25
N LEU A 83 8.66 -0.17 -14.26
CA LEU A 83 8.71 -1.62 -14.07
C LEU A 83 9.89 -2.05 -13.21
N ALA A 84 11.05 -1.40 -13.34
CA ALA A 84 12.21 -1.67 -12.49
C ALA A 84 11.91 -1.31 -11.03
N VAL A 85 11.31 -0.15 -10.75
CA VAL A 85 10.85 0.23 -9.40
C VAL A 85 9.87 -0.79 -8.85
N ALA A 86 8.85 -1.16 -9.61
CA ALA A 86 7.85 -2.14 -9.19
C ALA A 86 8.49 -3.50 -8.86
N LEU A 87 9.43 -3.96 -9.69
CA LEU A 87 10.11 -5.25 -9.50
C LEU A 87 10.99 -5.23 -8.24
N VAL A 88 11.76 -4.17 -8.01
CA VAL A 88 12.59 -4.05 -6.80
C VAL A 88 11.71 -3.97 -5.55
N VAL A 89 10.64 -3.17 -5.54
CA VAL A 89 9.70 -3.10 -4.41
C VAL A 89 9.07 -4.47 -4.14
N TYR A 90 8.65 -5.17 -5.18
CA TYR A 90 8.07 -6.50 -5.06
C TYR A 90 9.06 -7.49 -4.44
N PHE A 91 10.29 -7.56 -4.95
CA PHE A 91 11.29 -8.53 -4.46
C PHE A 91 11.81 -8.19 -3.05
N VAL A 92 11.96 -6.92 -2.71
CA VAL A 92 12.56 -6.47 -1.44
C VAL A 92 11.54 -6.39 -0.31
N PHE A 93 10.27 -6.05 -0.60
CA PHE A 93 9.24 -5.91 0.43
C PHE A 93 8.17 -6.97 0.32
N VAL A 94 7.56 -7.15 -0.85
CA VAL A 94 6.40 -8.04 -1.00
C VAL A 94 6.78 -9.50 -0.79
N VAL A 95 7.82 -9.99 -1.47
CA VAL A 95 8.27 -11.39 -1.36
C VAL A 95 8.66 -11.78 0.08
N PRO A 96 9.52 -11.03 0.80
CA PRO A 96 9.87 -11.40 2.17
C PRO A 96 8.70 -11.22 3.13
N MET A 97 7.86 -10.19 2.95
CA MET A 97 6.66 -10.03 3.77
C MET A 97 5.71 -11.22 3.56
N ASN A 98 5.45 -11.60 2.31
CA ASN A 98 4.61 -12.76 2.01
C ASN A 98 5.23 -14.04 2.58
N LYS A 99 6.53 -14.25 2.41
CA LYS A 99 7.24 -15.42 2.96
C LYS A 99 7.25 -15.46 4.49
N MET A 100 7.31 -14.32 5.16
CA MET A 100 7.20 -14.23 6.63
C MET A 100 5.78 -14.55 7.09
N ARG A 101 4.76 -14.04 6.38
CA ARG A 101 3.36 -14.38 6.62
C ARG A 101 3.09 -15.87 6.40
N ASP A 102 3.57 -16.43 5.29
CA ASP A 102 3.46 -17.86 4.98
C ASP A 102 4.15 -18.73 6.06
N ARG A 103 5.31 -18.30 6.56
CA ARG A 103 6.03 -18.99 7.65
C ARG A 103 5.34 -18.85 9.00
N ALA A 104 4.70 -17.72 9.28
CA ALA A 104 3.91 -17.53 10.49
C ALA A 104 2.66 -18.43 10.47
N ALA A 105 1.96 -18.50 9.32
CA ALA A 105 0.82 -19.38 9.09
C ALA A 105 1.19 -20.87 9.24
N VAL A 106 2.30 -21.31 8.64
CA VAL A 106 2.78 -22.71 8.77
C VAL A 106 3.17 -23.07 10.21
N LYS A 107 3.74 -22.12 10.96
CA LYS A 107 4.19 -22.35 12.34
C LYS A 107 3.03 -22.34 13.36
N ALA A 108 1.91 -21.70 13.02
CA ALA A 108 0.70 -21.69 13.83
C ALA A 108 -0.18 -22.94 13.60
N GLY A 109 0.07 -23.75 12.56
CA GLY A 109 -0.79 -24.90 12.22
C GLY A 109 -2.22 -24.51 11.80
N VAL A 110 -2.47 -23.21 11.69
CA VAL A 110 -3.72 -22.62 11.21
C VAL A 110 -3.40 -22.09 9.83
N VAL A 111 -4.06 -22.65 8.82
CA VAL A 111 -4.23 -21.99 7.54
C VAL A 111 -5.03 -20.73 7.84
N GLU A 112 -4.34 -19.62 8.13
CA GLU A 112 -4.97 -18.31 8.24
C GLU A 112 -5.28 -17.84 6.82
N GLU A 113 -6.52 -18.12 6.41
CA GLU A 113 -7.31 -17.23 5.55
C GLU A 113 -7.18 -15.79 6.10
N PRO A 114 -7.13 -14.76 5.24
CA PRO A 114 -6.56 -13.45 5.56
C PRO A 114 -7.28 -12.81 6.75
N GLU A 115 -6.63 -12.82 7.92
CA GLU A 115 -7.12 -12.25 9.18
C GLU A 115 -8.65 -12.35 9.36
N ASP A 116 -9.16 -13.56 9.55
CA ASP A 116 -10.49 -13.80 10.16
C ASP A 116 -10.44 -13.49 11.68
N LEU A 117 -9.83 -12.36 12.07
CA LEU A 117 -10.31 -11.71 13.29
C LEU A 117 -11.73 -11.28 12.92
N PRO A 118 -12.78 -11.80 13.59
CA PRO A 118 -14.14 -11.41 13.26
C PRO A 118 -14.17 -9.90 13.26
N SER A 119 -14.56 -9.33 12.12
CA SER A 119 -14.58 -7.89 11.97
C SER A 119 -15.36 -7.28 13.14
N GLU A 120 -15.08 -6.04 13.52
CA GLU A 120 -15.85 -5.40 14.59
C GLU A 120 -17.37 -5.55 14.35
N ALA A 121 -17.78 -5.55 13.08
CA ALA A 121 -19.16 -5.85 12.68
C ALA A 121 -19.62 -7.29 13.01
N GLU A 122 -18.80 -8.31 12.74
CA GLU A 122 -19.11 -9.72 13.06
C GLU A 122 -19.12 -9.97 14.57
N LEU A 123 -18.21 -9.36 15.32
CA LEU A 123 -18.23 -9.40 16.78
C LEU A 123 -19.51 -8.76 17.34
N LEU A 124 -19.93 -7.62 16.79
CA LEU A 124 -21.17 -6.96 17.20
C LEU A 124 -22.41 -7.79 16.85
N ILE A 125 -22.41 -8.50 15.72
CA ILE A 125 -23.47 -9.46 15.36
C ILE A 125 -23.51 -10.61 16.35
N GLN A 126 -22.37 -11.22 16.67
CA GLN A 126 -22.30 -12.29 17.66
C GLN A 126 -22.76 -11.82 19.05
N ILE A 127 -22.37 -10.62 19.49
CA ILE A 127 -22.82 -10.03 20.75
C ILE A 127 -24.34 -9.81 20.73
N ARG A 128 -24.90 -9.26 19.65
CA ARG A 128 -26.35 -9.08 19.50
C ARG A 128 -27.09 -10.40 19.64
N ASP A 129 -26.61 -11.43 18.94
CA ASP A 129 -27.27 -12.74 18.92
C ASP A 129 -27.17 -13.43 20.29
N LEU A 130 -26.03 -13.32 20.98
CA LEU A 130 -25.87 -13.78 22.36
C LEU A 130 -26.77 -13.04 23.36
N LEU A 131 -26.95 -11.73 23.19
CA LEU A 131 -27.88 -10.93 24.01
C LEU A 131 -29.34 -11.29 23.75
N GLN A 132 -29.71 -11.53 22.48
CA GLN A 132 -31.05 -11.96 22.11
C GLN A 132 -31.37 -13.35 22.68
N ASN A 133 -30.40 -14.26 22.67
CA ASN A 133 -30.51 -15.59 23.27
C ASN A 133 -30.63 -15.53 24.81
N GLN A 134 -29.93 -14.59 25.47
CA GLN A 134 -30.12 -14.34 26.90
C GLN A 134 -31.50 -13.75 27.23
N ALA A 135 -31.97 -12.79 26.42
CA ALA A 135 -33.27 -12.16 26.60
C ALA A 135 -34.44 -13.15 26.41
N SER A 136 -34.27 -14.17 25.58
CA SER A 136 -35.24 -15.25 25.38
C SER A 136 -35.13 -16.38 26.41
N THR A 137 -33.98 -16.54 27.06
CA THR A 137 -33.74 -17.56 28.09
C THR A 137 -34.13 -17.10 29.50
N GLN A 138 -34.25 -15.79 29.76
CA GLN A 138 -34.70 -15.27 31.05
C GLN A 138 -36.22 -15.44 31.19
N PRO A 139 -36.72 -16.41 31.98
CA PRO A 139 -38.16 -16.50 32.23
C PRO A 139 -38.56 -15.24 33.00
N ALA A 140 -39.79 -14.76 32.81
CA ALA A 140 -40.38 -13.66 33.55
C ALA A 140 -40.49 -13.98 35.06
N ALA A 141 -39.36 -14.10 35.75
CA ALA A 141 -39.28 -14.24 37.18
C ALA A 141 -39.33 -12.84 37.77
N THR A 142 -40.39 -12.60 38.53
CA THR A 142 -40.56 -11.48 39.48
C THR A 142 -41.22 -10.21 38.93
N ARG A 143 -42.43 -10.35 38.39
CA ARG A 143 -43.47 -9.30 38.54
C ARG A 143 -44.70 -9.86 39.28
N SER A 144 -44.48 -10.66 40.31
CA SER A 144 -45.52 -11.02 41.28
C SER A 144 -45.47 -10.04 42.46
N THR A 145 -45.93 -8.82 42.21
CA THR A 145 -46.34 -7.91 43.28
C THR A 145 -47.56 -8.55 43.95
N ARG A 146 -47.34 -9.36 45.00
CA ARG A 146 -48.41 -9.76 45.91
C ARG A 146 -48.98 -8.47 46.52
N LEU A 147 -50.19 -8.09 46.11
CA LEU A 147 -51.01 -7.20 46.93
C LEU A 147 -51.36 -7.94 48.23
N PRO A 148 -51.07 -7.38 49.42
CA PRO A 148 -51.73 -7.82 50.64
C PRO A 148 -53.21 -7.47 50.53
N ARG A 149 -54.07 -8.49 50.59
CA ARG A 149 -55.44 -8.33 51.07
C ARG A 149 -55.35 -8.31 52.59
N ASP A 150 -55.70 -7.17 53.18
CA ASP A 150 -56.67 -7.02 54.29
C ASP A 150 -56.70 -5.53 54.73
#